data_AF-A0A917U3Z8-F1
#
_entry.id   AF-A0A917U3Z8-F1
#
_cell.length_a   1.000
_cell.length_b   1.000
_cell.length_c   1.000
_cell.angle_alpha   90.00
_cell.angle_beta   90.00
_cell.angle_gamma   90.00
#
_symmetry.space_group_name_H-M   'P 1'
#
loop_
_entity.id
_entity.type
_entity.pdbx_description
1 polymer ?
#
loop_
_entity_poly.entity_id
_entity_poly.type
_entity_poly.pdbx_seq_one_letter_code
_entity_poly.pdbx_strand_id
1 'polypeptide(L)'
;MSRGILDTSILIANDVTTIPGELAISVASLAELQFVVRVAKTAEARALRLARLSAIQRRFDPLPIDEAIAELRTVGRTRRRDRPPAAG
;
A
#
# COMPACT_ATOMS: atom_id res chain seq x y z
N MET A 1 -7.02 13.50 17.34
CA MET A 1 -6.19 13.49 16.13
C MET A 1 -6.25 12.11 15.51
N SER A 2 -6.52 12.00 14.21
CA SER A 2 -6.52 10.71 13.48
C SER A 2 -5.09 10.31 13.10
N ARG A 3 -4.73 9.04 13.32
CA ARG A 3 -3.50 8.41 12.81
C ARG A 3 -3.88 7.35 11.78
N GLY A 4 -3.10 7.21 10.71
CA GLY A 4 -3.35 6.22 9.66
C GLY A 4 -2.08 5.74 8.96
N ILE A 5 -2.13 4.52 8.44
CA ILE A 5 -1.08 3.96 7.59
C ILE A 5 -1.62 3.94 6.15
N LEU A 6 -0.85 4.50 5.23
CA LEU A 6 -1.20 4.53 3.82
C LEU A 6 -0.72 3.26 3.13
N ASP A 7 -1.59 2.69 2.30
CA ASP A 7 -1.27 1.57 1.41
C ASP A 7 -0.57 2.07 0.13
N THR A 8 0.18 1.17 -0.54
CA THR A 8 0.87 1.46 -1.80
C THR A 8 -0.09 2.00 -2.87
N SER A 9 -1.31 1.49 -2.95
CA SER A 9 -2.32 1.95 -3.92
C SER A 9 -2.65 3.44 -3.77
N ILE A 10 -2.70 3.95 -2.53
CA ILE A 10 -2.92 5.37 -2.25
C ILE A 10 -1.67 6.19 -2.62
N LEU A 11 -0.47 5.65 -2.37
CA LEU A 11 0.79 6.32 -2.71
C LEU A 11 1.02 6.48 -4.22
N ILE A 12 0.39 5.64 -5.05
CA ILE A 12 0.49 5.72 -6.52
C ILE A 12 -0.71 6.38 -7.19
N ALA A 13 -1.78 6.64 -6.46
CA ALA A 13 -2.99 7.28 -6.99
C ALA A 13 -2.70 8.73 -7.37
N ASN A 14 -3.32 9.20 -8.46
CA ASN A 14 -3.15 10.56 -8.97
C ASN A 14 -4.10 11.55 -8.30
N ASP A 15 -5.28 11.07 -7.88
CA ASP A 15 -6.41 11.89 -7.47
C ASP A 15 -6.82 11.58 -6.02
N VAL A 16 -5.87 11.72 -5.11
CA VAL A 16 -6.12 11.55 -3.67
C VAL A 16 -6.41 12.92 -3.08
N THR A 17 -7.62 13.12 -2.55
CA THR A 17 -7.94 14.31 -1.76
C THR A 17 -7.11 14.34 -0.48
N THR A 18 -6.85 15.53 0.07
CA THR A 18 -6.06 15.68 1.30
C THR A 18 -6.61 14.81 2.42
N ILE A 19 -5.82 13.85 2.88
CA ILE A 19 -6.16 12.97 4.00
C ILE A 19 -5.73 13.68 5.30
N PRO A 20 -6.66 14.03 6.21
CA PRO A 20 -6.32 14.71 7.45
C PRO A 20 -5.72 13.75 8.48
N GLY A 21 -4.74 14.24 9.24
CA GLY A 21 -4.15 13.52 10.36
C GLY A 21 -2.66 13.21 10.18
N GLU A 22 -2.17 12.34 11.05
CA GLU A 22 -0.78 11.90 11.04
C GLU A 22 -0.68 10.58 10.26
N LEU A 23 0.02 10.64 9.13
CA LEU A 23 0.07 9.56 8.15
C LEU A 23 1.46 8.94 8.14
N ALA A 24 1.50 7.61 8.12
CA ALA A 24 2.72 6.82 7.98
C ALA A 24 2.60 5.85 6.80
N ILE A 25 3.73 5.28 6.40
CA ILE A 25 3.81 4.18 5.42
C ILE A 25 4.58 3.02 6.03
N SER A 26 4.43 1.82 5.49
CA SER A 26 5.25 0.67 5.90
C SER A 26 6.51 0.53 5.05
N VAL A 27 7.53 -0.16 5.58
CA VAL A 27 8.69 -0.60 4.79
C VAL A 27 8.29 -1.53 3.62
N ALA A 28 7.18 -2.27 3.73
CA ALA A 28 6.66 -3.09 2.63
C ALA A 28 6.21 -2.22 1.45
N SER A 29 5.46 -1.16 1.70
CA SER A 29 5.03 -0.23 0.65
C SER A 29 6.22 0.45 -0.04
N LEU A 30 7.29 0.76 0.72
CA LEU A 30 8.52 1.28 0.13
C LEU A 30 9.22 0.24 -0.77
N ALA A 31 9.28 -1.02 -0.34
CA ALA A 31 9.85 -2.11 -1.12
C ALA A 31 9.05 -2.38 -2.41
N GLU A 32 7.73 -2.32 -2.35
CA GLU A 32 6.86 -2.44 -3.53
C GLU A 32 7.15 -1.34 -4.57
N LEU A 33 7.31 -0.08 -4.13
CA LEU A 33 7.64 1.03 -5.03
C LEU A 33 9.03 0.88 -5.66
N GLN A 34 10.02 0.42 -4.88
CA GLN A 34 11.35 0.09 -5.39
C GLN A 34 11.29 -1.03 -6.45
N PHE A 35 10.48 -2.06 -6.21
CA PHE A 35 10.26 -3.14 -7.16
C PHE A 35 9.60 -2.63 -8.45
N VAL A 36 8.55 -1.80 -8.33
CA VAL A 36 7.83 -1.20 -9.48
C VAL A 36 8.75 -0.34 -10.35
N VAL A 37 9.69 0.40 -9.75
CA VAL A 37 10.76 1.09 -10.49
C VAL A 37 11.62 0.09 -11.28
N ARG A 38 12.02 -1.02 -10.65
CA ARG A 38 12.92 -2.02 -11.25
C ARG A 38 12.28 -2.75 -12.43
N VAL A 39 10.97 -3.00 -12.40
CA VAL A 39 10.24 -3.70 -13.47
C VAL A 39 9.65 -2.77 -14.54
N ALA A 40 10.02 -1.48 -14.54
CA ALA A 40 9.57 -0.55 -15.57
C ALA A 40 10.10 -0.93 -16.96
N LYS A 41 9.19 -0.98 -17.94
CA LYS A 41 9.49 -1.42 -19.32
C LYS A 41 10.03 -0.30 -20.22
N THR A 42 9.84 0.96 -19.84
CA THR A 42 10.31 2.13 -20.60
C THR A 42 11.08 3.09 -19.71
N ALA A 43 11.93 3.90 -20.31
CA ALA A 43 12.74 4.89 -19.61
C ALA A 43 11.85 5.97 -18.95
N GLU A 44 10.80 6.40 -19.65
CA GLU A 44 9.83 7.40 -19.18
C GLU A 44 9.07 6.90 -17.96
N ALA A 45 8.57 5.65 -18.02
CA ALA A 45 7.88 5.03 -16.89
C ALA A 45 8.81 4.86 -15.69
N ARG A 46 10.08 4.50 -15.94
CA ARG A 46 11.08 4.37 -14.88
C ARG A 46 11.39 5.72 -14.23
N ALA A 47 11.55 6.78 -15.02
CA ALA A 47 11.82 8.13 -14.52
C ALA A 47 10.67 8.66 -13.64
N LEU A 48 9.42 8.50 -14.07
CA LEU A 48 8.25 8.90 -13.30
C LEU A 48 8.16 8.14 -11.96
N ARG A 49 8.37 6.82 -11.98
CA ARG A 49 8.35 5.99 -10.77
C ARG A 49 9.49 6.33 -9.82
N LEU A 50 10.69 6.61 -10.33
CA LEU A 50 11.84 7.07 -9.54
C LEU A 50 11.56 8.43 -8.89
N ALA A 51 10.95 9.36 -9.61
CA ALA A 51 10.58 10.67 -9.07
C ALA A 51 9.59 10.53 -7.91
N ARG A 52 8.56 9.68 -8.05
CA ARG A 52 7.62 9.36 -6.97
C ARG A 52 8.29 8.72 -5.76
N LEU A 53 9.08 7.67 -5.99
CA LEU A 53 9.82 6.99 -4.93
C LEU A 53 10.70 7.97 -4.15
N SER A 54 11.44 8.84 -4.85
CA SER A 54 12.30 9.85 -4.24
C SER A 54 11.51 10.86 -3.41
N ALA A 55 10.33 11.26 -3.86
CA ALA A 55 9.46 12.17 -3.12
C ALA A 55 8.92 11.51 -1.83
N ILE A 56 8.52 10.24 -1.90
CA ILE A 56 8.02 9.46 -0.77
C ILE A 56 9.13 9.25 0.27
N GLN A 57 10.34 8.87 -0.14
CA GLN A 57 11.49 8.67 0.75
C GLN A 57 11.91 9.94 1.49
N ARG A 58 11.72 11.12 0.89
CA ARG A 58 11.98 12.40 1.56
C ARG A 58 10.89 12.80 2.55
N ARG A 59 9.66 12.30 2.35
CA ARG A 59 8.48 12.75 3.11
C ARG A 59 8.20 11.87 4.32
N PHE A 60 8.46 10.57 4.22
CA PHE A 60 8.10 9.60 5.23
C PHE A 60 9.32 8.91 5.82
N ASP A 61 9.25 8.64 7.12
CA ASP A 61 10.07 7.65 7.81
C ASP A 61 9.25 6.35 7.92
N PRO A 62 9.53 5.32 7.11
CA PRO A 62 8.69 4.13 7.02
C PRO A 62 8.71 3.31 8.32
N LEU A 63 7.53 2.86 8.74
CA LEU A 63 7.41 1.98 9.91
C LEU A 63 7.98 0.59 9.60
N PRO A 64 8.83 0.03 10.49
CA PRO A 64 9.37 -1.31 10.32
C PRO A 64 8.26 -2.35 10.44
N ILE A 65 8.46 -3.50 9.79
CA ILE A 65 7.67 -4.70 10.00
C ILE A 65 8.52 -5.61 10.88
N ASP A 66 8.06 -5.86 12.10
CA ASP A 66 8.72 -6.69 13.09
C ASP A 66 7.93 -8.00 13.34
N GLU A 67 8.43 -8.82 14.25
CA GLU A 67 7.84 -10.11 14.59
C GLU A 67 6.41 -9.96 15.14
N ALA A 68 6.13 -8.90 15.91
CA ALA A 68 4.79 -8.64 16.43
C ALA A 68 3.77 -8.35 15.32
N ILE A 69 4.18 -7.66 14.26
CA ILE A 69 3.36 -7.48 13.05
C ILE A 69 3.25 -8.78 12.24
N ALA A 70 4.29 -9.61 12.19
CA ALA A 70 4.27 -10.88 11.48
C ALA A 70 3.33 -11.92 12.13
N GLU A 71 3.25 -11.92 13.45
CA GLU A 71 2.35 -12.77 14.23
C GLU A 71 0.88 -12.32 14.18
N LEU A 72 0.63 -11.08 13.71
CA LEU A 72 -0.72 -10.55 13.55
C LEU A 72 -1.48 -11.32 12.45
N ARG A 73 -2.12 -12.41 12.87
CA ARG A 73 -3.00 -13.20 12.00
C ARG A 73 -4.41 -12.64 12.04
N THR A 74 -4.78 -11.84 11.06
CA THR A 74 -6.18 -11.44 10.88
C THR A 74 -7.04 -12.70 10.63
N VAL A 75 -7.92 -13.05 11.58
CA VAL A 75 -8.93 -14.11 11.39
C VAL A 75 -9.94 -13.60 10.36
N GLY A 76 -9.73 -13.94 9.09
CA GLY A 76 -10.74 -13.77 8.06
C GLY A 76 -11.94 -14.65 8.35
N ARG A 77 -13.07 -14.07 8.79
CA ARG A 77 -14.36 -14.76 8.76
C ARG A 77 -14.78 -14.89 7.30
N THR A 78 -14.43 -16.00 6.66
CA THR A 78 -15.04 -16.40 5.39
C THR A 78 -16.52 -16.69 5.67
N ARG A 79 -17.41 -15.70 5.48
CA ARG A 79 -18.83 -16.00 5.30
C ARG A 79 -18.94 -16.73 3.97
N ARG A 80 -19.07 -18.06 4.00
CA ARG A 80 -19.65 -18.80 2.86
C ARG A 80 -21.02 -18.17 2.62
N ARG A 81 -21.21 -17.52 1.47
CA ARG A 81 -22.56 -17.24 0.98
C ARG A 81 -23.17 -18.60 0.66
N ASP A 82 -24.14 -19.00 1.47
CA ASP A 82 -25.03 -20.10 1.09
C ASP A 82 -25.70 -19.71 -0.23
N ARG A 83 -25.43 -20.50 -1.26
CA ARG A 83 -26.10 -20.39 -2.55
C ARG A 83 -27.50 -20.97 -2.37
N PRO A 84 -28.59 -20.21 -2.58
CA PRO A 84 -29.92 -20.80 -2.54
C PRO A 84 -30.04 -21.85 -3.66
N PRO A 85 -30.77 -22.95 -3.44
CA PRO A 85 -30.92 -24.01 -4.42
C PRO A 85 -31.61 -23.46 -5.68
N ALA A 86 -31.12 -23.89 -6.85
CA ALA A 86 -31.73 -23.54 -8.12
C ALA A 86 -33.15 -24.14 -8.16
N ALA A 87 -34.15 -23.29 -8.38
CA ALA A 87 -35.52 -23.73 -8.62
C ALA A 87 -35.57 -24.51 -9.95
N GLY A 88 -36.15 -25.70 -9.90
CA GLY A 88 -36.52 -26.50 -11.08
C GLY A 88 -37.86 -26.11 -11.66
#